data_AF-A0A7X0XAJ7-F1
#
_entry.id   AF-A0A7X0XAJ7-F1
#
_cell.length_a   1.000
_cell.length_b   1.000
_cell.length_c   1.000
_cell.angle_alpha   90.00
_cell.angle_beta   90.00
_cell.angle_gamma   90.00
#
_symmetry.space_group_name_H-M   'P 1'
#
loop_
_entity.id
_entity.type
_entity.pdbx_description
1 polymer ?
#
loop_
_entity_poly.entity_id
_entity_poly.type
_entity_poly.pdbx_seq_one_letter_code
_entity_poly.pdbx_strand_id
1 'polypeptide(L)'
;MVLRQLTGFLVRLSLLSTPPKPTPSKPATPSKPIALKPVATTAYYVNTAHLNIREKANSASKSLGVLNKNDRVQVISSANGWSKLKSGTKEVYVASKYLSKNKAVAQYYTIRPGDNLSTIAKRYGQTVKQLQSWNNIKNANKIVAGQKIRVK
;
A
#
# COMPACT_ATOMS: atom_id res chain seq x y z
N MET A 1 22.51 62.91 -33.53
CA MET A 1 23.82 62.34 -33.95
C MET A 1 24.53 61.87 -32.68
N VAL A 2 25.14 60.67 -32.59
CA VAL A 2 25.70 59.80 -33.64
C VAL A 2 25.15 58.36 -33.54
N LEU A 3 25.10 57.68 -34.69
CA LEU A 3 24.72 56.28 -34.88
C LEU A 3 25.99 55.43 -35.10
N ARG A 4 26.06 54.20 -34.55
CA ARG A 4 26.64 53.02 -35.26
C ARG A 4 26.34 51.69 -34.56
N GLN A 5 26.18 50.67 -35.40
CA GLN A 5 25.84 49.26 -35.10
C GLN A 5 27.12 48.40 -35.07
N LEU A 6 27.05 47.15 -34.61
CA LEU A 6 27.15 45.94 -35.48
C LEU A 6 27.29 44.59 -34.72
N THR A 7 26.50 43.61 -35.17
CA THR A 7 26.77 42.15 -35.32
C THR A 7 27.15 41.24 -34.14
N GLY A 8 26.43 40.12 -34.05
CA GLY A 8 26.78 38.94 -33.23
C GLY A 8 25.77 37.80 -33.37
N PHE A 9 25.60 37.24 -34.58
CA PHE A 9 24.57 36.26 -34.91
C PHE A 9 25.16 34.86 -35.07
N LEU A 10 24.64 33.84 -34.36
CA LEU A 10 24.74 32.45 -34.80
C LEU A 10 23.44 31.69 -34.52
N VAL A 11 22.73 31.40 -35.61
CA VAL A 11 21.62 30.46 -35.66
C VAL A 11 22.15 29.03 -35.77
N ARG A 12 21.45 28.07 -35.15
CA ARG A 12 21.29 26.75 -35.76
C ARG A 12 19.81 26.42 -35.93
N LEU A 13 19.46 26.19 -37.18
CA LEU A 13 18.13 25.86 -37.68
C LEU A 13 18.04 24.33 -37.81
N SER A 14 17.03 23.73 -37.20
CA SER A 14 16.60 22.36 -37.48
C SER A 14 15.08 22.30 -37.44
N LEU A 15 14.46 21.97 -38.58
CA LEU A 15 13.02 21.81 -38.78
C LEU A 15 12.75 20.43 -39.39
N LEU A 16 11.95 19.57 -38.75
CA LEU A 16 10.76 18.89 -39.31
C LEU A 16 10.19 17.79 -38.38
N SER A 17 8.90 17.50 -38.60
CA SER A 17 7.90 16.84 -37.77
C SER A 17 8.08 15.35 -37.37
N THR A 18 7.35 14.97 -36.31
CA THR A 18 6.96 13.62 -35.83
C THR A 18 5.75 13.05 -36.65
N PRO A 19 5.08 11.86 -36.42
CA PRO A 19 4.72 11.13 -35.17
C PRO A 19 4.70 9.54 -35.31
N PRO A 20 4.00 8.68 -34.50
CA PRO A 20 3.18 8.90 -33.30
C PRO A 20 3.38 7.97 -32.06
N LYS A 21 3.14 8.62 -30.92
CA LYS A 21 2.55 8.18 -29.64
C LYS A 21 1.45 7.09 -29.70
N PRO A 22 1.29 6.30 -28.61
CA PRO A 22 -0.02 6.23 -27.92
C PRO A 22 0.01 6.77 -26.47
N THR A 23 -1.00 7.59 -26.14
CA THR A 23 -1.35 8.03 -24.77
C THR A 23 -2.81 8.46 -24.81
N PRO A 24 -3.55 8.19 -23.75
CA PRO A 24 -4.17 9.30 -23.01
C PRO A 24 -3.87 9.19 -21.49
N SER A 25 -3.81 10.26 -20.70
CA SER A 25 -4.02 11.70 -20.99
C SER A 25 -3.35 12.61 -19.94
N LYS A 26 -3.03 13.85 -20.37
CA LYS A 26 -2.80 15.06 -19.57
C LYS A 26 -2.99 16.24 -20.54
N PRO A 27 -3.76 17.30 -20.21
CA PRO A 27 -3.15 18.57 -19.75
C PRO A 27 -3.98 19.38 -18.73
N ALA A 28 -3.26 20.09 -17.83
CA ALA A 28 -3.80 21.01 -16.83
C ALA A 28 -2.72 22.03 -16.39
N THR A 29 -3.11 23.09 -15.66
CA THR A 29 -2.45 24.43 -15.65
C THR A 29 -2.08 24.90 -14.23
N PRO A 30 -1.04 25.74 -14.00
CA PRO A 30 -0.76 26.32 -12.68
C PRO A 30 -1.79 27.37 -12.25
N SER A 31 -2.34 27.29 -11.03
CA SER A 31 -3.36 28.24 -10.58
C SER A 31 -3.50 28.39 -9.05
N LYS A 32 -2.99 29.53 -8.55
CA LYS A 32 -3.49 30.34 -7.40
C LYS A 32 -3.47 29.67 -5.99
N PRO A 33 -3.35 30.45 -4.88
CA PRO A 33 -3.30 29.85 -3.53
C PRO A 33 -4.65 29.22 -3.15
N ILE A 34 -4.73 27.89 -3.20
CA ILE A 34 -5.88 27.14 -2.70
C ILE A 34 -5.79 27.12 -1.18
N ALA A 35 -6.75 27.77 -0.50
CA ALA A 35 -6.84 27.73 0.95
C ALA A 35 -6.84 26.28 1.45
N LEU A 36 -5.93 25.98 2.39
CA LEU A 36 -5.67 24.63 2.90
C LEU A 36 -6.89 24.10 3.68
N LYS A 37 -7.84 23.47 2.97
CA LYS A 37 -8.78 22.54 3.60
C LYS A 37 -7.94 21.44 4.27
N PRO A 38 -8.15 21.12 5.56
CA PRO A 38 -7.33 20.14 6.26
C PRO A 38 -7.41 18.80 5.53
N VAL A 39 -6.25 18.24 5.15
CA VAL A 39 -6.21 17.02 4.34
C VAL A 39 -6.71 15.86 5.18
N ALA A 40 -7.94 15.43 4.89
CA ALA A 40 -8.64 14.37 5.61
C ALA A 40 -7.82 13.07 5.55
N THR A 41 -7.20 12.74 6.68
CA THR A 41 -6.24 11.64 6.78
C THR A 41 -6.94 10.40 7.28
N THR A 42 -6.91 9.32 6.50
CA THR A 42 -7.62 8.06 6.84
C THR A 42 -6.69 7.10 7.57
N ALA A 43 -7.17 6.50 8.65
CA ALA A 43 -6.43 5.47 9.36
C ALA A 43 -6.52 4.11 8.65
N TYR A 44 -5.38 3.46 8.47
CA TYR A 44 -5.25 2.09 7.94
C TYR A 44 -4.35 1.26 8.88
N TYR A 45 -4.43 -0.06 8.74
CA TYR A 45 -3.62 -1.03 9.46
C TYR A 45 -2.80 -1.87 8.47
N VAL A 46 -1.59 -2.27 8.86
CA VAL A 46 -0.77 -3.19 8.07
C VAL A 46 -1.30 -4.63 8.21
N ASN A 47 -1.60 -5.30 7.09
CA ASN A 47 -2.18 -6.65 7.08
C ASN A 47 -1.12 -7.79 6.98
N THR A 48 0.07 -7.46 6.50
CA THR A 48 1.25 -8.35 6.35
C THR A 48 2.11 -8.39 7.62
N ALA A 49 3.03 -9.36 7.73
CA ALA A 49 3.97 -9.45 8.85
C ALA A 49 4.86 -8.21 8.98
N HIS A 50 5.47 -7.80 7.87
CA HIS A 50 6.36 -6.64 7.76
C HIS A 50 6.10 -5.88 6.46
N LEU A 51 6.13 -4.55 6.51
CA LEU A 51 5.91 -3.65 5.39
C LEU A 51 6.95 -2.52 5.38
N ASN A 52 7.78 -2.48 4.34
CA ASN A 52 8.82 -1.46 4.22
C ASN A 52 8.22 -0.08 3.89
N ILE A 53 8.63 0.93 4.67
CA ILE A 53 8.39 2.35 4.42
C ILE A 53 9.46 2.83 3.44
N ARG A 54 9.07 3.57 2.39
CA ARG A 54 9.99 3.99 1.32
C ARG A 54 9.96 5.49 1.08
N GLU A 55 11.07 5.98 0.54
CA GLU A 55 11.25 7.39 0.18
C GLU A 55 10.45 7.81 -1.06
N LYS A 56 10.21 6.89 -2.01
CA LYS A 56 9.45 7.16 -3.24
C LYS A 56 8.39 6.07 -3.46
N ALA A 57 7.39 6.38 -4.28
CA ALA A 57 6.31 5.46 -4.68
C ALA A 57 6.78 4.36 -5.66
N ASN A 58 7.84 3.62 -5.31
CA ASN A 58 8.36 2.49 -6.07
C ASN A 58 9.15 1.52 -5.19
N SER A 59 9.26 0.26 -5.64
CA SER A 59 9.92 -0.85 -4.93
C SER A 59 11.46 -0.84 -5.00
N ALA A 60 12.06 0.01 -5.83
CA ALA A 60 13.51 0.16 -5.96
C ALA A 60 14.10 1.20 -4.99
N SER A 61 13.29 2.13 -4.49
CA SER A 61 13.73 3.21 -3.61
C SER A 61 14.13 2.75 -2.20
N LYS A 62 15.01 3.53 -1.57
CA LYS A 62 15.55 3.27 -0.23
C LYS A 62 14.43 3.04 0.80
N SER A 63 14.61 2.00 1.62
CA SER A 63 13.77 1.77 2.79
C SER A 63 14.15 2.76 3.89
N LEU A 64 13.14 3.47 4.41
CA LEU A 64 13.27 4.42 5.52
C LEU A 64 12.86 3.81 6.87
N GLY A 65 12.28 2.60 6.86
CA GLY A 65 11.85 1.89 8.06
C GLY A 65 10.98 0.68 7.73
N VAL A 66 10.52 -0.03 8.76
CA VAL A 66 9.63 -1.19 8.66
C VAL A 66 8.44 -0.98 9.59
N LEU A 67 7.24 -1.22 9.08
CA LEU A 67 6.01 -1.36 9.87
C LEU A 67 5.71 -2.84 10.08
N ASN A 68 5.19 -3.17 11.25
CA ASN A 68 4.79 -4.52 11.61
C ASN A 68 3.28 -4.74 11.42
N LYS A 69 2.86 -6.01 11.46
CA LYS A 69 1.45 -6.38 11.37
C LYS A 69 0.61 -5.66 12.41
N ASN A 70 -0.51 -5.11 11.98
CA ASN A 70 -1.47 -4.31 12.74
C ASN A 70 -0.98 -2.94 13.21
N ASP A 71 0.19 -2.46 12.76
CA ASP A 71 0.59 -1.07 12.97
C ASP A 71 -0.43 -0.14 12.31
N ARG A 72 -0.87 0.89 13.05
CA ARG A 72 -1.81 1.90 12.58
C ARG A 72 -1.05 3.01 11.89
N VAL A 73 -1.43 3.33 10.66
CA VAL A 73 -0.83 4.39 9.86
C VAL A 73 -1.87 5.37 9.33
N GLN A 74 -1.42 6.61 9.14
CA GLN A 74 -2.23 7.73 8.68
C GLN A 74 -1.93 8.00 7.20
N VAL A 75 -2.87 7.61 6.33
CA VAL A 75 -2.75 7.75 4.87
C VAL A 75 -3.34 9.09 4.43
N ILE A 76 -2.52 9.87 3.73
CA ILE A 76 -2.87 11.18 3.14
C ILE A 76 -3.54 10.97 1.78
N SER A 77 -2.97 10.11 0.94
CA SER A 77 -3.44 9.82 -0.40
C SER A 77 -2.98 8.45 -0.88
N SER A 78 -3.67 7.88 -1.88
CA SER A 78 -3.30 6.61 -2.50
C SER A 78 -3.39 6.76 -4.03
N ALA A 79 -2.32 6.38 -4.74
CA ALA A 79 -2.24 6.42 -6.20
C ALA A 79 -1.29 5.32 -6.69
N ASN A 80 -1.58 4.73 -7.86
CA ASN A 80 -0.70 3.76 -8.54
C ASN A 80 -0.24 2.58 -7.66
N GLY A 81 -1.09 2.13 -6.73
CA GLY A 81 -0.78 1.05 -5.79
C GLY A 81 0.09 1.45 -4.60
N TRP A 82 0.39 2.73 -4.42
CA TRP A 82 1.14 3.29 -3.29
C TRP A 82 0.29 4.25 -2.47
N SER A 83 0.39 4.13 -1.14
CA SER A 83 -0.20 5.05 -0.17
C SER A 83 0.88 5.96 0.39
N LYS A 84 0.65 7.27 0.28
CA LYS A 84 1.46 8.32 0.87
C LYS A 84 1.02 8.55 2.31
N LEU A 85 1.97 8.62 3.24
CA LEU A 85 1.74 8.79 4.67
C LEU A 85 2.55 9.98 5.21
N LYS A 86 2.10 10.56 6.32
CA LYS A 86 2.84 11.59 7.04
C LYS A 86 3.71 10.95 8.12
N SER A 87 5.02 11.15 8.06
CA SER A 87 5.96 10.76 9.12
C SER A 87 6.67 12.03 9.62
N GLY A 88 6.05 12.71 10.57
CA GLY A 88 6.48 14.02 11.04
C GLY A 88 6.44 15.08 9.93
N THR A 89 7.61 15.60 9.57
CA THR A 89 7.79 16.57 8.46
C THR A 89 8.01 15.91 7.10
N LYS A 90 8.23 14.59 7.04
CA LYS A 90 8.54 13.89 5.79
C LYS A 90 7.33 13.15 5.24
N GLU A 91 7.16 13.21 3.93
CA GLU A 91 6.27 12.30 3.20
C GLU A 91 6.98 10.97 2.97
N VAL A 92 6.27 9.87 3.21
CA VAL A 92 6.77 8.52 2.97
C VAL A 92 5.74 7.68 2.22
N TYR A 93 6.15 6.55 1.66
CA TYR A 93 5.32 5.71 0.80
C TYR A 93 5.34 4.24 1.24
N VAL A 94 4.18 3.59 1.24
CA VAL A 94 4.05 2.12 1.38
C VAL A 94 3.14 1.58 0.28
N ALA A 95 3.27 0.30 -0.07
CA ALA A 95 2.37 -0.30 -1.07
C ALA A 95 0.96 -0.53 -0.48
N SER A 96 -0.05 0.07 -1.10
CA SER A 96 -1.45 0.10 -0.61
C SER A 96 -2.05 -1.29 -0.44
N LYS A 97 -1.59 -2.29 -1.20
CA LYS A 97 -2.06 -3.69 -1.11
C LYS A 97 -1.87 -4.34 0.26
N TYR A 98 -0.97 -3.78 1.08
CA TYR A 98 -0.66 -4.27 2.42
C TYR A 98 -1.37 -3.46 3.53
N LEU A 99 -2.27 -2.55 3.16
CA LEU A 99 -3.06 -1.74 4.08
C LEU A 99 -4.54 -2.15 4.04
N SER A 100 -5.17 -2.25 5.22
CA SER A 100 -6.60 -2.47 5.39
C SER A 100 -7.22 -1.45 6.34
N LYS A 101 -8.45 -1.02 6.08
CA LYS A 101 -9.18 -0.12 7.01
C LYS A 101 -9.44 -0.78 8.37
N ASN A 102 -9.62 -2.10 8.35
CA ASN A 102 -9.87 -2.90 9.54
C ASN A 102 -8.57 -3.55 10.03
N LYS A 103 -8.37 -3.57 11.36
CA LYS A 103 -7.28 -4.27 12.03
C LYS A 103 -7.48 -5.78 11.89
N ALA A 104 -6.42 -6.54 11.56
CA ALA A 104 -6.47 -7.99 11.51
C ALA A 104 -6.41 -8.56 12.95
N VAL A 105 -7.58 -8.76 13.56
CA VAL A 105 -7.73 -9.39 14.87
C VAL A 105 -7.77 -10.91 14.69
N ALA A 106 -6.88 -11.62 15.39
CA ALA A 106 -6.90 -13.07 15.41
C ALA A 106 -8.12 -13.57 16.22
N GLN A 107 -8.91 -14.46 15.64
CA GLN A 107 -10.05 -15.07 16.33
C GLN A 107 -9.68 -16.49 16.76
N TYR A 108 -10.11 -16.92 17.94
CA TYR A 108 -9.85 -18.26 18.47
C TYR A 108 -11.16 -18.99 18.77
N TYR A 109 -11.10 -20.32 18.71
CA TYR A 109 -12.19 -21.23 19.03
C TYR A 109 -11.68 -22.38 19.90
N THR A 110 -12.46 -22.78 20.89
CA THR A 110 -12.21 -23.99 21.68
C THR A 110 -13.03 -25.13 21.08
N ILE A 111 -12.35 -26.17 20.60
CA ILE A 111 -12.96 -27.35 19.96
C ILE A 111 -13.92 -28.02 20.94
N ARG A 112 -15.15 -28.32 20.52
CA ARG A 112 -16.14 -29.04 21.33
C ARG A 112 -16.14 -30.53 20.97
N PRO A 113 -16.64 -31.42 21.84
CA PRO A 113 -16.88 -32.82 21.49
C PRO A 113 -17.72 -32.91 20.20
N GLY A 114 -17.26 -33.72 19.24
CA GLY A 114 -17.90 -33.89 17.93
C GLY A 114 -17.52 -32.88 16.85
N ASP A 115 -16.83 -31.77 17.16
CA ASP A 115 -16.26 -30.90 16.11
C ASP A 115 -15.07 -31.61 15.41
N ASN A 116 -14.85 -31.26 14.14
CA ASN A 116 -13.66 -31.65 13.39
C ASN A 116 -13.12 -30.45 12.59
N LEU A 117 -11.89 -30.55 12.06
CA LEU A 117 -11.24 -29.40 11.42
C LEU A 117 -11.98 -28.91 10.17
N SER A 118 -12.73 -29.79 9.49
CA SER A 118 -13.56 -29.46 8.32
C SER A 118 -14.82 -28.69 8.71
N THR A 119 -15.54 -29.12 9.76
CA THR A 119 -16.74 -28.41 10.24
C THR A 119 -16.38 -27.05 10.84
N ILE A 120 -15.28 -26.95 11.59
CA ILE A 120 -14.77 -25.67 12.10
C ILE A 120 -14.34 -24.75 10.95
N ALA A 121 -13.59 -25.26 9.96
CA ALA A 121 -13.18 -24.48 8.79
C ALA A 121 -14.39 -23.87 8.06
N LYS A 122 -15.41 -24.68 7.75
CA LYS A 122 -16.67 -24.23 7.15
C LYS A 122 -17.37 -23.17 7.99
N ARG A 123 -17.50 -23.37 9.32
CA ARG A 123 -18.14 -22.43 10.26
C ARG A 123 -17.49 -21.03 10.25
N TYR A 124 -16.17 -20.95 10.07
CA TYR A 124 -15.43 -19.68 10.05
C TYR A 124 -15.06 -19.16 8.66
N GLY A 125 -15.55 -19.80 7.59
CA GLY A 125 -15.26 -19.43 6.19
C GLY A 125 -13.79 -19.61 5.81
N GLN A 126 -13.09 -20.56 6.43
CA GLN A 126 -11.69 -20.89 6.18
C GLN A 126 -11.56 -22.24 5.46
N THR A 127 -10.37 -22.53 4.94
CA THR A 127 -9.99 -23.87 4.51
C THR A 127 -9.32 -24.65 5.65
N VAL A 128 -9.40 -25.98 5.60
CA VAL A 128 -8.68 -26.88 6.52
C VAL A 128 -7.18 -26.57 6.51
N LYS A 129 -6.60 -26.36 5.32
CA LYS A 129 -5.19 -26.01 5.13
C LYS A 129 -4.77 -24.70 5.81
N GLN A 130 -5.63 -23.67 5.82
CA GLN A 130 -5.38 -22.42 6.56
C GLN A 130 -5.38 -22.66 8.08
N LEU A 131 -6.39 -23.38 8.60
CA LEU A 131 -6.42 -23.74 10.02
C LEU A 131 -5.20 -24.56 10.43
N GLN A 132 -4.78 -25.54 9.61
CA GLN A 132 -3.58 -26.33 9.85
C GLN A 132 -2.33 -25.46 9.91
N SER A 133 -2.16 -24.54 8.94
CA SER A 133 -1.02 -23.63 8.88
C SER A 133 -0.96 -22.65 10.06
N TRP A 134 -2.09 -22.10 10.50
CA TRP A 134 -2.12 -21.14 11.61
C TRP A 134 -1.94 -21.76 13.00
N ASN A 135 -2.16 -23.08 13.12
CA ASN A 135 -2.12 -23.82 14.38
C ASN A 135 -1.04 -24.91 14.42
N ASN A 136 -0.19 -25.00 13.39
CA ASN A 136 0.82 -26.04 13.22
C ASN A 136 0.27 -27.49 13.27
N ILE A 137 -1.00 -27.69 12.88
CA ILE A 137 -1.68 -29.00 12.93
C ILE A 137 -1.30 -29.83 11.70
N LYS A 138 -0.33 -30.74 11.84
CA LYS A 138 0.12 -31.63 10.75
C LYS A 138 -0.97 -32.63 10.30
N ASN A 139 -1.74 -33.18 11.24
CA ASN A 139 -2.81 -34.14 10.95
C ASN A 139 -4.15 -33.60 11.47
N ALA A 140 -5.09 -33.35 10.56
CA ALA A 140 -6.41 -32.79 10.86
C ALA A 140 -7.28 -33.69 11.77
N ASN A 141 -6.99 -34.99 11.82
CA ASN A 141 -7.72 -35.99 12.61
C ASN A 141 -7.14 -36.16 14.03
N LYS A 142 -6.07 -35.42 14.39
CA LYS A 142 -5.43 -35.45 15.72
C LYS A 142 -5.77 -34.25 16.61
N ILE A 143 -6.83 -33.51 16.29
CA ILE A 143 -7.34 -32.43 17.14
C ILE A 143 -8.19 -33.01 18.27
N VAL A 144 -8.24 -32.32 19.41
CA VAL A 144 -8.92 -32.82 20.62
C VAL A 144 -9.91 -31.77 21.15
N ALA A 145 -11.03 -32.22 21.70
CA ALA A 145 -11.96 -31.33 22.41
C ALA A 145 -11.25 -30.61 23.58
N GLY A 146 -11.63 -29.35 23.83
CA GLY A 146 -10.94 -28.47 24.77
C GLY A 146 -9.70 -27.76 24.20
N GLN A 147 -9.15 -28.20 23.05
CA GLN A 147 -8.03 -27.51 22.41
C GLN A 147 -8.49 -26.14 21.88
N LYS A 148 -7.74 -25.08 22.21
CA LYS A 148 -7.93 -23.73 21.66
C LYS A 148 -7.13 -23.57 20.37
N ILE A 149 -7.82 -23.30 19.26
CA ILE A 149 -7.22 -23.08 17.93
C ILE A 149 -7.59 -21.71 17.37
N ARG A 150 -6.69 -21.11 16.60
CA ARG A 150 -6.91 -19.89 15.82
C ARG A 150 -7.76 -20.20 14.58
N VAL A 151 -8.78 -19.39 14.34
CA VAL A 151 -9.74 -19.53 13.24
C VAL A 151 -9.85 -18.32 12.31
N LYS A 152 -9.23 -17.18 12.66
CA LYS A 152 -8.95 -16.01 11.79
C LYS A 152 -7.65 -15.35 12.25
#